data_AF-A0A5M6CCY3-F1
#
_entry.id   AF-A0A5M6CCY3-F1
#
_cell.length_a   1.000
_cell.length_b   1.000
_cell.length_c   1.000
_cell.angle_alpha   90.00
_cell.angle_beta   90.00
_cell.angle_gamma   90.00
#
_symmetry.space_group_name_H-M   'P 1'
#
loop_
_entity.id
_entity.type
_entity.pdbx_description
1 polymer ?
#
loop_
_entity_poly.entity_id
_entity_poly.type
_entity_poly.pdbx_seq_one_letter_code
_entity_poly.pdbx_strand_id
1 'polypeptide(L)'
;MKSTFPFLTFLLSIFLLVGCNGKNREDQLRQRELDLQLRIDSFANVEKEYHELLQMKDSIVKADSLRLVNDSLSSVVKFWPQHLAGRWNGRLVCTESDCSDYVIGDQRVDTWEFKSDSLNLYADLLNNKNQIVRTYNATFSGNNIVLSFKTDPSVSKKVAMQTTLNEIMPDKMKGIHTITIDNDCTAKFTVEFTRPSSNKKQ
;
A
#
# COMPACT_ATOMS: atom_id res chain seq x y z
N MET A 1 54.83 17.94 -97.85
CA MET A 1 53.64 17.76 -96.99
C MET A 1 54.10 17.94 -95.55
N LYS A 2 54.05 19.18 -95.03
CA LYS A 2 52.93 19.83 -94.30
C LYS A 2 52.91 19.47 -92.81
N SER A 3 53.67 20.26 -92.06
CA SER A 3 53.34 20.86 -90.74
C SER A 3 52.25 20.17 -89.89
N THR A 4 52.61 19.14 -89.14
CA THR A 4 51.75 18.54 -88.09
C THR A 4 52.26 18.76 -86.66
N PHE A 5 53.47 19.31 -86.49
CA PHE A 5 54.07 19.58 -85.17
C PHE A 5 53.47 20.75 -84.36
N PRO A 6 52.96 21.86 -84.95
CA PRO A 6 52.40 22.96 -84.16
C PRO A 6 50.95 22.71 -83.69
N PHE A 7 50.25 21.73 -84.29
CA PHE A 7 48.86 21.42 -83.91
C PHE A 7 48.79 20.56 -82.64
N LEU A 8 49.74 19.64 -82.46
CA LEU A 8 49.79 18.77 -81.28
C LEU A 8 50.19 19.53 -80.01
N THR A 9 51.09 20.52 -80.14
CA THR A 9 51.51 21.40 -79.03
C THR A 9 50.42 22.40 -78.65
N PHE A 10 49.63 22.89 -79.61
CA PHE A 10 48.45 23.71 -79.34
C PHE A 10 47.33 22.92 -78.64
N LEU A 11 47.09 21.66 -79.05
CA LEU A 11 46.08 20.80 -78.41
C LEU A 11 46.45 20.44 -76.95
N LEU A 12 47.75 20.24 -76.68
CA LEU A 12 48.26 19.96 -75.33
C LEU A 12 48.14 21.19 -74.41
N SER A 13 48.34 22.39 -74.96
CA SER A 13 48.15 23.66 -74.23
C SER A 13 46.69 23.90 -73.83
N ILE A 14 45.74 23.55 -74.71
CA ILE A 14 44.30 23.66 -74.40
C ILE A 14 43.89 22.67 -73.30
N PHE A 15 44.40 21.44 -73.31
CA PHE A 15 44.08 20.45 -72.26
C PHE A 15 44.59 20.85 -70.87
N LEU A 16 45.70 21.59 -70.79
CA LEU A 16 46.24 22.07 -69.51
C LEU A 16 45.41 23.22 -68.91
N LEU A 17 44.67 23.97 -69.72
CA LEU A 17 43.84 25.11 -69.27
C LEU A 17 42.44 24.69 -68.77
N VAL A 18 41.92 23.52 -69.19
CA VAL A 18 40.58 23.04 -68.79
C VAL A 18 40.59 22.34 -67.42
N GLY A 19 41.76 21.93 -66.91
CA GLY A 19 41.91 21.23 -65.63
C GLY A 19 41.97 22.10 -64.37
N CYS A 20 42.02 23.43 -64.49
CA CYS A 20 42.32 24.33 -63.36
C CYS A 20 41.09 25.07 -62.77
N ASN A 21 39.88 24.52 -62.92
CA ASN A 21 38.64 25.11 -62.38
C ASN A 21 37.96 24.24 -61.29
N GLY A 22 38.61 23.17 -60.83
CA GLY A 22 38.07 22.22 -59.84
C GLY A 22 38.14 22.68 -58.37
N LYS A 23 39.10 23.55 -58.03
CA LYS A 23 39.36 23.98 -56.64
C LYS A 23 38.16 24.70 -56.00
N ASN A 24 37.51 25.59 -56.74
CA ASN A 24 36.31 26.31 -56.25
C ASN A 24 35.11 25.38 -56.00
N ARG A 25 34.99 24.31 -56.78
CA ARG A 25 33.91 23.32 -56.63
C ARG A 25 34.18 22.38 -55.45
N GLU A 26 35.42 21.98 -55.24
CA GLU A 26 35.85 21.22 -54.06
C GLU A 26 35.65 22.01 -52.77
N ASP A 27 36.00 23.30 -52.76
CA ASP A 27 35.81 24.16 -51.58
C ASP A 27 34.30 24.36 -51.28
N GLN A 28 33.44 24.52 -52.30
CA GLN A 28 31.99 24.56 -52.11
C GLN A 28 31.40 23.23 -51.59
N LEU A 29 31.92 22.09 -52.06
CA LEU A 29 31.50 20.78 -51.57
C LEU A 29 31.92 20.57 -50.11
N ARG A 30 33.16 20.92 -49.77
CA ARG A 30 33.67 20.84 -48.39
C ARG A 30 32.88 21.73 -47.43
N GLN A 31 32.51 22.94 -47.84
CA GLN A 31 31.66 23.83 -47.03
C GLN A 31 30.27 23.22 -46.78
N ARG A 32 29.68 22.58 -47.80
CA ARG A 32 28.39 21.88 -47.65
C ARG A 32 28.50 20.65 -46.73
N GLU A 33 29.58 19.88 -46.85
CA GLU A 33 29.82 18.73 -45.96
C GLU A 33 29.97 19.17 -44.51
N LEU A 34 30.67 20.27 -44.25
CA LEU A 34 30.79 20.84 -42.90
C LEU A 34 29.45 21.34 -42.34
N ASP A 35 28.63 22.03 -43.14
CA ASP A 35 27.29 22.46 -42.72
C ASP A 35 26.37 21.27 -42.43
N LEU A 36 26.43 20.23 -43.27
CA LEU A 36 25.67 19.00 -43.06
C LEU A 36 26.12 18.26 -41.80
N GLN A 37 27.43 18.19 -41.54
CA GLN A 37 27.98 17.56 -40.34
C GLN A 37 27.51 18.27 -39.06
N LEU A 38 27.57 19.61 -39.04
CA LEU A 38 27.10 20.40 -37.90
C LEU A 38 25.61 20.18 -37.62
N ARG A 39 24.79 20.05 -38.66
CA ARG A 39 23.37 19.72 -38.52
C ARG A 39 23.18 18.31 -37.95
N ILE A 40 23.89 17.32 -38.47
CA ILE A 40 23.82 15.93 -37.97
C ILE A 40 24.18 15.89 -36.48
N ASP A 41 25.26 16.56 -36.09
CA ASP A 41 25.70 16.62 -34.69
C ASP A 41 24.66 17.32 -33.79
N SER A 42 24.00 18.37 -34.31
CA SER A 42 22.92 19.04 -33.59
C SER A 42 21.69 18.15 -33.38
N PHE A 43 21.31 17.34 -34.38
CA PHE A 43 20.20 16.40 -34.25
C PHE A 43 20.54 15.25 -33.30
N ALA A 44 21.77 14.74 -33.33
CA ALA A 44 22.22 13.69 -32.42
C ALA A 44 22.18 14.13 -30.95
N ASN A 45 22.51 15.40 -30.66
CA ASN A 45 22.40 15.95 -29.31
C ASN A 45 20.95 16.06 -28.84
N VAL A 46 20.05 16.53 -29.70
CA VAL A 46 18.61 16.63 -29.37
C VAL A 46 17.99 15.25 -29.14
N GLU A 47 18.35 14.26 -29.97
CA GLU A 47 17.87 12.88 -29.82
C GLU A 47 18.34 12.26 -28.50
N LYS A 48 19.60 12.52 -28.11
CA LYS A 48 20.14 12.08 -26.82
C LYS A 48 19.37 12.69 -25.65
N GLU A 49 19.14 14.01 -25.66
CA GLU A 49 18.39 14.70 -24.61
C GLU A 49 16.94 14.18 -24.52
N TYR A 50 16.29 13.94 -25.65
CA TYR A 50 14.96 13.36 -25.70
C TYR A 50 14.91 11.97 -25.06
N HIS A 51 15.91 11.12 -25.33
CA HIS A 51 16.00 9.81 -24.71
C HIS A 51 16.26 9.87 -23.19
N GLU A 52 17.08 10.81 -22.73
CA GLU A 52 17.31 11.03 -21.29
C GLU A 52 16.04 11.48 -20.57
N LEU A 53 15.27 12.40 -21.16
CA LEU A 53 13.98 12.85 -20.63
C LEU A 53 12.94 11.72 -20.57
N LEU A 54 12.90 10.87 -21.59
CA LEU A 54 12.05 9.67 -21.58
C LEU A 54 12.40 8.72 -20.43
N GLN A 55 13.70 8.46 -20.22
CA GLN A 55 14.15 7.63 -19.11
C GLN A 55 13.79 8.23 -17.75
N MET A 56 13.92 9.56 -17.59
CA MET A 56 13.51 10.25 -16.37
C MET A 56 12.01 10.11 -16.12
N LYS A 57 11.17 10.35 -17.15
CA LYS A 57 9.72 10.16 -17.05
C LYS A 57 9.36 8.74 -16.60
N ASP A 58 9.98 7.73 -17.21
CA ASP A 58 9.73 6.33 -16.86
C ASP A 58 10.20 6.00 -15.44
N SER A 59 11.29 6.62 -14.97
CA SER A 59 11.75 6.47 -13.59
C SER A 59 10.77 7.08 -12.58
N ILE A 60 10.17 8.24 -12.90
CA ILE A 60 9.16 8.90 -12.06
C ILE A 60 7.90 8.05 -11.98
N VAL A 61 7.40 7.55 -13.12
CA VAL A 61 6.21 6.67 -13.15
C VAL A 61 6.44 5.39 -12.33
N LYS A 62 7.65 4.81 -12.40
CA LYS A 62 8.02 3.64 -11.56
C LYS A 62 8.09 4.00 -10.08
N ALA A 63 8.63 5.15 -9.72
CA ALA A 63 8.69 5.61 -8.33
C ALA A 63 7.29 5.90 -7.76
N ASP A 64 6.41 6.54 -8.53
CA ASP A 64 5.03 6.85 -8.13
C ASP A 64 4.18 5.59 -7.99
N SER A 65 4.31 4.62 -8.90
CA SER A 65 3.61 3.34 -8.79
C SER A 65 4.07 2.53 -7.58
N LEU A 66 5.37 2.54 -7.23
CA LEU A 66 5.87 1.94 -5.99
C LEU A 66 5.35 2.66 -4.73
N ARG A 67 5.22 3.99 -4.77
CA ARG A 67 4.61 4.76 -3.67
C ARG A 67 3.14 4.40 -3.45
N LEU A 68 2.36 4.31 -4.52
CA LEU A 68 0.95 3.92 -4.47
C LEU A 68 0.75 2.51 -3.91
N VAL A 69 1.64 1.57 -4.26
CA VAL A 69 1.61 0.21 -3.70
C VAL A 69 1.93 0.21 -2.20
N ASN A 70 2.93 0.98 -1.76
CA ASN A 70 3.29 1.05 -0.34
C ASN A 70 2.22 1.75 0.52
N ASP A 71 1.61 2.84 0.04
CA ASP A 71 0.52 3.53 0.74
C ASP A 71 -0.76 2.67 0.76
N SER A 72 -0.99 1.85 -0.27
CA SER A 72 -2.11 0.90 -0.31
C SER A 72 -1.87 -0.32 0.59
N LEU A 73 -0.63 -0.81 0.72
CA LEU A 73 -0.33 -1.99 1.54
C LEU A 73 -0.30 -1.68 3.05
N SER A 74 0.16 -0.48 3.42
CA SER A 74 0.16 -0.03 4.82
C SER A 74 -1.24 0.32 5.36
N SER A 75 -2.23 0.56 4.50
CA SER A 75 -3.61 0.85 4.90
C SER A 75 -4.53 -0.38 4.93
N VAL A 76 -4.10 -1.50 4.33
CA VAL A 76 -4.92 -2.71 4.19
C VAL A 76 -4.70 -3.71 5.33
N VAL A 77 -3.50 -3.78 5.91
CA VAL A 77 -3.20 -4.79 6.93
C VAL A 77 -3.39 -4.24 8.33
N LYS A 78 -4.48 -4.65 8.98
CA LYS A 78 -4.82 -4.25 10.35
C LYS A 78 -4.28 -5.29 11.33
N PHE A 79 -3.23 -4.96 12.07
CA PHE A 79 -2.74 -5.77 13.19
C PHE A 79 -3.05 -5.11 14.53
N TRP A 80 -3.28 -5.94 15.55
CA TRP A 80 -3.32 -5.44 16.91
C TRP A 80 -1.92 -4.94 17.33
N PRO A 81 -1.83 -3.79 18.04
CA PRO A 81 -0.61 -3.43 18.75
C PRO A 81 -0.15 -4.58 19.65
N GLN A 82 1.16 -4.79 19.77
CA GLN A 82 1.74 -5.91 20.51
C GLN A 82 1.24 -6.01 21.96
N HIS A 83 0.97 -4.86 22.60
CA HIS A 83 0.45 -4.79 23.97
C HIS A 83 -1.05 -5.10 24.09
N LEU A 84 -1.80 -5.21 22.99
CA LEU A 84 -3.23 -5.58 22.96
C LEU A 84 -3.45 -7.00 22.45
N ALA A 85 -2.58 -7.47 21.55
CA ALA A 85 -2.66 -8.81 20.99
C ALA A 85 -2.57 -9.91 22.05
N GLY A 86 -3.18 -11.06 21.78
CA GLY A 86 -3.09 -12.27 22.60
C GLY A 86 -4.21 -12.44 23.61
N ARG A 87 -3.96 -13.25 24.64
CA ARG A 87 -4.98 -13.67 25.61
C ARG A 87 -5.25 -12.64 26.70
N TRP A 88 -6.51 -12.61 27.13
CA TRP A 88 -7.07 -11.75 28.16
C TRP A 88 -8.10 -12.51 28.99
N ASN A 89 -8.11 -12.28 30.30
CA ASN A 89 -9.15 -12.74 31.21
C ASN A 89 -10.20 -11.63 31.35
N GLY A 90 -11.41 -11.89 30.86
CA GLY A 90 -12.54 -10.97 30.96
C GLY A 90 -13.39 -11.27 32.19
N ARG A 91 -13.65 -10.25 33.01
CA ARG A 91 -14.64 -10.27 34.07
C ARG A 91 -15.79 -9.34 33.68
N LEU A 92 -16.97 -9.90 33.51
CA LEU A 92 -18.19 -9.18 33.16
C LEU A 92 -19.11 -9.14 34.39
N VAL A 93 -19.66 -7.97 34.71
CA VAL A 93 -20.63 -7.79 35.80
C VAL A 93 -21.86 -7.08 35.26
N CYS A 94 -23.04 -7.69 35.37
CA CYS A 94 -24.29 -7.09 34.93
C CYS A 94 -24.63 -5.88 35.81
N THR A 95 -24.77 -4.71 35.19
CA THR A 95 -25.10 -3.45 35.88
C THR A 95 -26.53 -3.00 35.61
N GLU A 96 -27.05 -3.30 34.43
CA GLU A 96 -28.41 -2.95 34.02
C GLU A 96 -28.97 -4.11 33.19
N SER A 97 -30.23 -4.50 33.44
CA SER A 97 -30.92 -5.43 32.55
C SER A 97 -32.43 -5.27 32.63
N ASP A 98 -33.08 -5.35 31.48
CA ASP A 98 -34.52 -5.50 31.30
C ASP A 98 -34.89 -6.93 30.79
N CYS A 99 -33.90 -7.80 30.61
CA CYS A 99 -34.06 -9.15 30.11
C CYS A 99 -34.33 -10.12 31.27
N SER A 100 -35.24 -11.08 31.10
CA SER A 100 -35.48 -12.15 32.09
C SER A 100 -34.26 -13.06 32.31
N ASP A 101 -33.42 -13.19 31.30
CA ASP A 101 -32.28 -14.12 31.26
C ASP A 101 -31.01 -13.57 31.96
N TYR A 102 -31.01 -12.30 32.39
CA TYR A 102 -29.85 -11.64 33.00
C TYR A 102 -30.24 -10.86 34.24
N VAL A 103 -29.61 -11.15 35.37
CA VAL A 103 -29.92 -10.51 36.65
C VAL A 103 -28.82 -9.50 37.01
N ILE A 104 -29.22 -8.33 37.49
CA ILE A 104 -28.27 -7.31 37.96
C ILE A 104 -27.40 -7.90 39.07
N GLY A 105 -26.08 -7.76 38.92
CA GLY A 105 -25.09 -8.36 39.80
C GLY A 105 -24.51 -9.70 39.31
N ASP A 106 -25.08 -10.29 38.25
CA ASP A 106 -24.52 -11.49 37.61
C ASP A 106 -23.06 -11.27 37.21
N GLN A 107 -22.19 -12.23 37.54
CA GLN A 107 -20.77 -12.18 37.21
C GLN A 107 -20.39 -13.33 36.30
N ARG A 108 -19.60 -13.03 35.28
CA ARG A 108 -19.05 -14.03 34.36
C ARG A 108 -17.57 -13.79 34.18
N VAL A 109 -16.83 -14.90 34.09
CA VAL A 109 -15.40 -14.87 33.82
C VAL A 109 -15.15 -15.70 32.57
N ASP A 110 -14.59 -15.03 31.58
CA ASP A 110 -14.42 -15.55 30.24
C ASP A 110 -12.96 -15.38 29.79
N THR A 111 -12.50 -16.25 28.89
CA THR A 111 -11.19 -16.09 28.26
C THR A 111 -11.38 -15.52 26.86
N TRP A 112 -10.64 -14.46 26.55
CA TRP A 112 -10.69 -13.78 25.25
C TRP A 112 -9.31 -13.83 24.58
N GLU A 113 -9.28 -13.94 23.26
CA GLU A 113 -8.05 -13.96 22.49
C GLU A 113 -8.15 -12.96 21.32
N PHE A 114 -7.37 -11.89 21.42
CA PHE A 114 -7.34 -10.80 20.44
C PHE A 114 -6.36 -11.17 19.33
N LYS A 115 -6.91 -11.36 18.14
CA LYS A 115 -6.19 -11.81 16.94
C LYS A 115 -6.49 -10.92 15.75
N SER A 116 -5.65 -11.01 14.76
CA SER A 116 -5.77 -10.28 13.51
C SER A 116 -5.46 -11.23 12.38
N ASP A 117 -6.21 -11.12 11.30
CA ASP A 117 -5.86 -11.74 10.02
C ASP A 117 -5.21 -10.68 9.11
N SER A 118 -5.05 -10.99 7.82
CA SER A 118 -4.44 -10.07 6.86
C SER A 118 -5.24 -8.81 6.58
N LEU A 119 -6.52 -8.74 6.98
CA LEU A 119 -7.45 -7.67 6.60
C LEU A 119 -8.27 -7.11 7.78
N ASN A 120 -8.50 -7.90 8.83
CA ASN A 120 -9.44 -7.65 9.89
C ASN A 120 -8.84 -7.93 11.27
N LEU A 121 -9.30 -7.14 12.23
CA LEU A 121 -9.11 -7.39 13.66
C LEU A 121 -10.32 -8.17 14.17
N TYR A 122 -10.08 -9.15 15.02
CA TYR A 122 -11.15 -9.88 15.69
C TYR A 122 -10.72 -10.30 17.10
N ALA A 123 -11.71 -10.72 17.89
CA ALA A 123 -11.49 -11.28 19.22
C ALA A 123 -12.32 -12.54 19.39
N ASP A 124 -11.66 -13.64 19.74
CA ASP A 124 -12.31 -14.91 20.02
C ASP A 124 -12.66 -15.02 21.50
N LEU A 125 -13.90 -15.35 21.79
CA LEU A 125 -14.35 -15.81 23.11
C LEU A 125 -14.10 -17.32 23.21
N LEU A 126 -13.34 -17.75 24.20
CA LEU A 126 -12.93 -19.14 24.41
C LEU A 126 -13.66 -19.77 25.61
N ASN A 127 -13.98 -21.06 25.50
CA ASN A 127 -14.47 -21.84 26.63
C ASN A 127 -13.31 -22.36 27.51
N ASN A 128 -13.64 -23.04 28.61
CA ASN A 128 -12.68 -23.65 29.54
C ASN A 128 -11.75 -24.70 28.90
N LYS A 129 -12.10 -25.24 27.72
CA LYS A 129 -11.29 -26.19 26.94
C LYS A 129 -10.49 -25.49 25.83
N ASN A 130 -10.39 -24.15 25.86
CA ASN A 130 -9.75 -23.31 24.83
C ASN A 130 -10.34 -23.46 23.42
N GLN A 131 -11.63 -23.81 23.30
CA GLN A 131 -12.34 -23.85 22.03
C GLN A 131 -13.10 -22.54 21.81
N ILE A 132 -13.15 -22.09 20.56
CA ILE A 132 -13.84 -20.85 20.18
C ILE A 132 -15.35 -21.05 20.35
N VAL A 133 -15.95 -20.23 21.20
CA VAL A 133 -17.41 -20.16 21.41
C VAL A 133 -18.03 -19.15 20.46
N ARG A 134 -17.32 -18.03 20.23
CA ARG A 134 -17.80 -16.92 19.39
C ARG A 134 -16.62 -16.07 18.94
N THR A 135 -16.70 -15.54 17.73
CA THR A 135 -15.72 -14.57 17.20
C THR A 135 -16.41 -13.22 17.02
N TYR A 136 -15.78 -12.17 17.53
CA TYR A 136 -16.24 -10.79 17.44
C TYR A 136 -15.41 -10.03 16.43
N ASN A 137 -16.07 -9.29 15.55
CA ASN A 137 -15.38 -8.34 14.67
C ASN A 137 -14.92 -7.14 15.49
N ALA A 138 -13.66 -6.77 15.33
CA ALA A 138 -13.09 -5.67 16.08
C ALA A 138 -12.77 -4.47 15.19
N THR A 139 -13.04 -3.29 15.74
CA THR A 139 -12.57 -2.02 15.19
C THR A 139 -11.74 -1.33 16.25
N PHE A 140 -10.57 -0.82 15.85
CA PHE A 140 -9.65 -0.12 16.72
C PHE A 140 -9.35 1.24 16.11
N SER A 141 -9.67 2.31 16.85
CA SER A 141 -9.44 3.69 16.41
C SER A 141 -9.03 4.56 17.59
N GLY A 142 -7.84 5.16 17.49
CA GLY A 142 -7.24 5.94 18.57
C GLY A 142 -6.96 5.07 19.80
N ASN A 143 -7.84 5.17 20.80
CA ASN A 143 -7.79 4.39 22.05
C ASN A 143 -9.14 3.75 22.40
N ASN A 144 -9.98 3.51 21.38
CA ASN A 144 -11.26 2.86 21.54
C ASN A 144 -11.27 1.55 20.75
N ILE A 145 -11.66 0.48 21.42
CA ILE A 145 -11.91 -0.82 20.79
C ILE A 145 -13.41 -1.08 20.82
N VAL A 146 -13.99 -1.36 19.66
CA VAL A 146 -15.37 -1.83 19.57
C VAL A 146 -15.36 -3.25 18.99
N LEU A 147 -15.82 -4.20 19.80
CA LEU A 147 -16.05 -5.58 19.41
C LEU A 147 -17.54 -5.76 19.12
N SER A 148 -17.90 -6.27 17.95
CA SER A 148 -19.29 -6.48 17.56
C SER A 148 -19.54 -7.91 17.11
N PHE A 149 -20.69 -8.45 17.50
CA PHE A 149 -21.20 -9.73 17.06
C PHE A 149 -22.70 -9.62 16.82
N LYS A 150 -23.16 -10.28 15.76
CA LYS A 150 -24.58 -10.38 15.44
C LYS A 150 -24.86 -11.78 14.92
N THR A 151 -25.94 -12.40 15.38
CA THR A 151 -26.40 -13.68 14.83
C THR A 151 -26.89 -13.51 13.39
N ASP A 152 -26.86 -14.60 12.64
CA ASP A 152 -27.40 -14.61 11.28
C ASP A 152 -28.89 -14.20 11.29
N PRO A 153 -29.34 -13.36 10.33
CA PRO A 153 -30.73 -12.94 10.22
C PRO A 153 -31.76 -14.08 10.13
N SER A 154 -31.35 -15.26 9.68
CA SER A 154 -32.19 -16.46 9.52
C SER A 154 -32.47 -17.21 10.82
N VAL A 155 -31.77 -16.90 11.92
CA VAL A 155 -31.99 -17.53 13.23
C VAL A 155 -33.22 -16.94 13.90
N SER A 156 -34.01 -17.80 14.55
CA SER A 156 -35.26 -17.41 15.23
C SER A 156 -35.06 -16.43 16.39
N LYS A 157 -33.99 -16.58 17.18
CA LYS A 157 -33.58 -15.65 18.24
C LYS A 157 -32.40 -14.81 17.76
N LYS A 158 -32.63 -13.51 17.52
CA LYS A 158 -31.61 -12.58 17.04
C LYS A 158 -30.88 -12.00 18.23
N VAL A 159 -29.56 -12.16 18.27
CA VAL A 159 -28.73 -11.61 19.34
C VAL A 159 -27.66 -10.71 18.73
N ALA A 160 -27.62 -9.47 19.20
CA ALA A 160 -26.56 -8.52 18.92
C ALA A 160 -25.77 -8.26 20.20
N MET A 161 -24.45 -8.29 20.11
CA MET A 161 -23.56 -8.04 21.23
C MET A 161 -22.52 -7.00 20.80
N GLN A 162 -22.26 -6.03 21.68
CA GLN A 162 -21.24 -5.02 21.45
C GLN A 162 -20.43 -4.79 22.72
N THR A 163 -19.12 -4.94 22.64
CA THR A 163 -18.20 -4.54 23.71
C THR A 163 -17.46 -3.29 23.29
N THR A 164 -17.58 -2.21 24.05
CA THR A 164 -16.85 -0.96 23.84
C THR A 164 -15.83 -0.80 24.96
N LEU A 165 -14.54 -0.78 24.63
CA LEU A 165 -13.44 -0.54 25.57
C LEU A 165 -12.84 0.82 25.28
N ASN A 166 -12.82 1.68 26.28
CA ASN A 166 -12.38 3.07 26.21
C ASN A 166 -11.26 3.39 27.22
N GLU A 167 -11.11 2.57 28.26
CA GLU A 167 -10.01 2.63 29.22
C GLU A 167 -9.01 1.51 28.91
N ILE A 168 -7.99 1.81 28.11
CA ILE A 168 -6.99 0.83 27.67
C ILE A 168 -5.65 1.12 28.34
N MET A 169 -5.15 0.14 29.10
CA MET A 169 -3.82 0.09 29.68
C MET A 169 -3.10 -1.20 29.22
N PRO A 170 -1.76 -1.28 29.30
CA PRO A 170 -1.01 -2.44 28.82
C PRO A 170 -1.45 -3.78 29.42
N ASP A 171 -1.82 -3.79 30.70
CA ASP A 171 -2.19 -5.01 31.44
C ASP A 171 -3.67 -5.09 31.79
N LYS A 172 -4.44 -4.04 31.46
CA LYS A 172 -5.84 -3.89 31.88
C LYS A 172 -6.65 -3.10 30.87
N MET A 173 -7.82 -3.60 30.49
CA MET A 173 -8.78 -2.83 29.69
C MET A 173 -10.14 -2.84 30.37
N LYS A 174 -10.85 -1.72 30.32
CA LYS A 174 -12.22 -1.64 30.82
C LYS A 174 -13.16 -1.03 29.81
N GLY A 175 -14.44 -1.33 30.00
CA GLY A 175 -15.50 -0.75 29.21
C GLY A 175 -16.85 -1.38 29.50
N ILE A 176 -17.73 -1.35 28.50
CA ILE A 176 -19.13 -1.78 28.61
C ILE A 176 -19.42 -2.84 27.54
N HIS A 177 -20.07 -3.92 27.95
CA HIS A 177 -20.61 -4.94 27.06
C HIS A 177 -22.13 -4.89 27.09
N THR A 178 -22.73 -4.72 25.92
CA THR A 178 -24.18 -4.64 25.75
C THR A 178 -24.63 -5.85 24.95
N ILE A 179 -25.65 -6.53 25.46
CA ILE A 179 -26.34 -7.64 24.80
C ILE A 179 -27.75 -7.16 24.49
N THR A 180 -28.16 -7.24 23.24
CA THR A 180 -29.52 -6.94 22.79
C THR A 180 -30.11 -8.18 22.15
N ILE A 181 -31.28 -8.62 22.64
CA ILE A 181 -31.99 -9.80 22.15
C ILE A 181 -33.27 -9.32 21.46
N ASP A 182 -33.45 -9.73 20.20
CA ASP A 182 -34.60 -9.45 19.34
C ASP A 182 -34.98 -7.95 19.22
N ASN A 183 -34.09 -7.04 19.64
CA ASN A 183 -34.32 -5.60 19.84
C ASN A 183 -35.36 -5.26 20.92
N ASP A 184 -35.81 -6.26 21.68
CA ASP A 184 -36.86 -6.10 22.69
C ASP A 184 -36.29 -5.98 24.11
N CYS A 185 -35.15 -6.61 24.38
CA CYS A 185 -34.47 -6.51 25.67
C CYS A 185 -32.97 -6.24 25.51
N THR A 186 -32.43 -5.43 26.41
CA THR A 186 -31.02 -5.04 26.52
C THR A 186 -30.45 -5.27 27.93
N ALA A 187 -29.35 -6.01 28.00
CA ALA A 187 -28.54 -6.15 29.21
C ALA A 187 -27.18 -5.45 29.03
N LYS A 188 -26.75 -4.67 30.01
CA LYS A 188 -25.43 -4.03 30.05
C LYS A 188 -24.57 -4.61 31.16
N PHE A 189 -23.31 -4.81 30.82
CA PHE A 189 -22.28 -5.36 31.69
C PHE A 189 -21.10 -4.39 31.72
N THR A 190 -20.55 -4.16 32.90
CA THR A 190 -19.19 -3.62 33.00
C THR A 190 -18.21 -4.74 32.69
N VAL A 191 -17.24 -4.47 31.83
CA VAL A 191 -16.19 -5.43 31.46
C VAL A 191 -14.85 -4.95 31.95
N GLU A 192 -14.10 -5.88 32.52
CA GLU A 192 -12.71 -5.69 32.88
C GLU A 192 -11.88 -6.84 32.31
N PHE A 193 -10.98 -6.53 31.38
CA PHE A 193 -9.97 -7.44 30.87
C PHE A 193 -8.67 -7.26 31.64
N THR A 194 -8.06 -8.37 32.04
CA THR A 194 -6.73 -8.40 32.67
C THR A 194 -5.84 -9.41 31.94
N ARG A 195 -4.54 -9.14 31.89
CA ARG A 195 -3.61 -10.12 31.32
C ARG A 195 -3.64 -11.41 32.17
N PRO A 196 -3.64 -12.60 31.54
CA PRO A 196 -3.45 -13.83 32.27
C PRO A 196 -2.14 -13.72 33.04
N SER A 197 -2.18 -13.93 34.35
CA SER A 197 -0.99 -13.93 35.19
C SER A 197 0.01 -14.90 34.58
N SER A 198 1.10 -14.37 34.03
CA SER A 198 2.22 -15.20 33.64
C SER A 198 2.78 -15.78 34.94
N ASN A 199 2.43 -17.03 35.24
CA ASN A 199 3.28 -17.82 36.10
C ASN A 199 4.60 -17.90 35.35
N LYS A 200 5.52 -16.98 35.67
CA LYS A 200 6.94 -17.12 35.38
C LYS A 200 7.33 -18.45 36.03
N LYS A 201 7.28 -19.54 35.27
CA LYS A 201 8.03 -20.74 35.61
C LYS A 201 9.48 -20.31 35.52
N GLN A 202 10.04 -20.14 36.71
CA GLN A 202 11.45 -19.94 37.01
C GLN A 202 12.25 -21.16 36.55
#